data_AF-A0A924ZA20-F1
#
_entry.id   AF-A0A924ZA20-F1
#
_cell.length_a   1.000
_cell.length_b   1.000
_cell.length_c   1.000
_cell.angle_alpha   90.00
_cell.angle_beta   90.00
_cell.angle_gamma   90.00
#
_symmetry.space_group_name_H-M   'P 1'
#
loop_
_entity.id
_entity.type
_entity.pdbx_description
1 polymer ?
#
loop_
_entity_poly.entity_id
_entity_poly.type
_entity_poly.pdbx_seq_one_letter_code
_entity_poly.pdbx_strand_id
1 'polypeptide(L)'
;PYVPAGYGFAAIIVAFVGRLHPVGMVFSAILMSMFYIGGELAQSRLGLPKSLTGVFQGLLLFTLLACDTLIAYRLRWRRVPAAVGAH
;
A
#
# COMPACT_ATOMS: atom_id res chain seq x y z
N PRO A 1 4.26 19.49 20.50
CA PRO A 1 4.48 19.02 19.11
C PRO A 1 3.38 18.01 18.71
N TYR A 2 2.30 18.52 18.12
CA TYR A 2 1.28 17.68 17.49
C TYR A 2 1.88 17.21 16.16
N VAL A 3 2.38 15.98 16.14
CA VAL A 3 2.59 15.28 14.86
C VAL A 3 1.18 14.87 14.45
N PRO A 4 0.62 15.35 13.33
CA PRO A 4 -0.69 14.90 12.88
C PRO A 4 -0.65 13.37 12.74
N ALA A 5 -1.29 12.69 13.70
CA ALA A 5 -1.14 11.26 13.96
C ALA A 5 -1.61 10.33 12.81
N GLY A 6 -2.10 10.89 11.70
CA GLY A 6 -2.51 10.16 10.50
C GLY A 6 -1.44 10.07 9.41
N TYR A 7 -0.56 11.06 9.24
CA TYR A 7 0.36 11.05 8.09
C TYR A 7 1.49 10.03 8.21
N GLY A 8 1.94 9.73 9.44
CA GLY A 8 2.99 8.74 9.70
C GLY A 8 2.59 7.32 9.26
N PHE A 9 1.36 6.91 9.53
CA PHE A 9 0.85 5.60 9.08
C PHE A 9 0.80 5.50 7.55
N ALA A 10 0.36 6.56 6.87
CA ALA A 10 0.37 6.60 5.41
C ALA A 10 1.79 6.46 4.84
N ALA A 11 2.76 7.16 5.42
CA ALA A 11 4.15 7.06 5.01
C ALA A 11 4.73 5.64 5.20
N ILE A 12 4.39 4.96 6.30
CA ILE A 12 4.80 3.58 6.58
C ILE A 12 4.25 2.63 5.50
N ILE A 13 2.97 2.77 5.13
CA ILE A 13 2.33 1.96 4.07
C ILE A 13 3.07 2.14 2.74
N VAL A 14 3.30 3.39 2.33
CA VAL A 14 3.99 3.72 1.07
C VAL A 14 5.43 3.18 1.07
N ALA A 15 6.13 3.26 2.20
CA ALA A 15 7.49 2.75 2.34
C ALA A 15 7.55 1.22 2.23
N PHE A 16 6.59 0.50 2.84
CA PHE A 16 6.50 -0.96 2.74
C PHE A 16 6.19 -1.43 1.32
N VAL A 17 5.18 -0.85 0.66
CA VAL A 17 4.79 -1.23 -0.71
C VAL A 17 5.87 -0.83 -1.73
N GLY A 18 6.54 0.31 -1.52
CA GLY A 18 7.59 0.81 -2.39
C GLY A 18 8.90 -0.01 -2.37
N ARG A 19 9.11 -0.85 -1.35
CA ARG A 19 10.29 -1.74 -1.19
C ARG A 19 11.65 -1.07 -1.44
N LEU A 20 11.77 0.23 -1.12
CA LEU A 20 12.96 1.06 -1.37
C LEU A 20 13.29 1.35 -2.86
N HIS A 21 12.43 0.98 -3.80
CA HIS A 21 12.59 1.30 -5.23
C HIS A 21 11.87 2.61 -5.58
N PRO A 22 12.51 3.59 -6.24
CA PRO A 22 11.93 4.91 -6.48
C PRO A 22 10.65 4.86 -7.32
N VAL A 23 10.57 3.96 -8.31
CA VAL A 23 9.36 3.78 -9.12
C VAL A 23 8.21 3.19 -8.30
N GLY A 24 8.52 2.28 -7.36
CA GLY A 24 7.53 1.66 -6.50
C GLY A 24 6.95 2.66 -5.49
N MET A 25 7.79 3.54 -4.94
CA MET A 25 7.38 4.63 -4.04
C MET A 25 6.37 5.58 -4.71
N VAL A 26 6.63 5.99 -5.95
CA VAL A 26 5.73 6.91 -6.69
C VAL A 26 4.36 6.28 -6.94
N PHE A 27 4.33 5.03 -7.42
CA PHE A 27 3.08 4.32 -7.65
C PHE A 27 2.30 4.09 -6.35
N SER A 28 3.01 3.72 -5.27
CA SER A 28 2.42 3.50 -3.95
C SER A 28 1.85 4.79 -3.36
N ALA A 29 2.52 5.93 -3.55
CA ALA A 29 2.04 7.23 -3.08
C ALA A 29 0.75 7.67 -3.80
N ILE A 30 0.64 7.41 -5.10
CA ILE A 30 -0.57 7.70 -5.88
C ILE A 30 -1.74 6.84 -5.38
N LEU A 31 -1.50 5.54 -5.24
CA LEU A 31 -2.51 4.58 -4.78
C LEU A 31 -2.96 4.91 -3.35
N MET A 32 -2.02 5.22 -2.46
CA MET A 32 -2.30 5.69 -1.10
C MET A 32 -3.14 6.97 -1.10
N SER A 33 -2.84 7.93 -1.97
CA SER A 33 -3.60 9.18 -2.08
C SER A 33 -5.04 8.94 -2.55
N MET A 34 -5.24 8.07 -3.55
CA MET A 34 -6.58 7.66 -4.00
C MET A 34 -7.38 6.99 -2.88
N PHE A 35 -6.77 6.05 -2.15
CA PHE A 35 -7.45 5.35 -1.06
C PHE A 35 -7.76 6.26 0.12
N TYR A 36 -6.86 7.20 0.43
CA TYR A 36 -7.08 8.17 1.50
C TYR A 36 -8.28 9.07 1.19
N ILE A 37 -8.29 9.70 0.01
CA ILE A 37 -9.39 10.56 -0.44
C ILE A 37 -10.69 9.76 -0.59
N GLY A 38 -10.60 8.54 -1.16
CA GLY A 38 -11.75 7.64 -1.30
C GLY A 38 -12.34 7.22 0.05
N GLY A 39 -11.50 6.94 1.04
CA GLY A 39 -11.92 6.60 2.40
C GLY A 39 -12.54 7.78 3.15
N GLU A 40 -12.01 8.99 2.96
CA GLU A 40 -12.54 10.22 3.55
C GLU A 40 -13.91 10.59 2.94
N LEU A 41 -14.06 10.42 1.62
CA LEU A 41 -15.33 10.57 0.92
C LEU A 41 -16.35 9.52 1.36
N ALA A 42 -15.94 8.26 1.54
CA ALA A 42 -16.81 7.19 2.02
C ALA A 42 -17.28 7.45 3.46
N GLN A 43 -16.39 7.87 4.35
CA GLN A 43 -16.76 8.27 5.71
C GLN A 43 -17.72 9.45 5.73
N SER A 44 -17.49 10.46 4.89
CA SER A 44 -18.36 11.64 4.78
C SER A 44 -19.75 11.28 4.28
N ARG A 45 -19.86 10.38 3.29
CA ARG A 45 -21.17 9.92 2.78
C ARG A 45 -21.93 9.04 3.77
N LEU A 46 -21.21 8.26 4.58
CA LEU A 46 -21.80 7.38 5.59
C LEU A 46 -22.06 8.09 6.93
N GLY A 47 -21.69 9.36 7.07
CA GLY A 47 -21.88 10.14 8.31
C GLY A 47 -21.07 9.61 9.50
N LEU A 48 -19.96 8.91 9.24
CA LEU A 48 -19.22 8.18 10.25
C LEU A 48 -18.25 9.08 11.04
N PRO A 49 -18.06 8.84 12.35
CA PRO A 49 -17.18 9.64 13.20
C PRO A 49 -15.71 9.49 12.81
N LYS A 50 -14.92 10.56 13.01
CA LYS A 50 -13.48 10.66 12.65
C LYS A 50 -12.58 9.60 13.28
N SER A 51 -13.04 8.86 14.28
CA SER A 51 -12.31 7.72 14.85
C SER A 51 -12.16 6.57 13.83
N LEU A 52 -13.06 6.48 12.84
CA LEU A 52 -12.96 5.46 11.79
C LEU A 52 -11.77 5.68 10.87
N THR A 53 -11.27 6.90 10.69
CA THR A 53 -10.09 7.17 9.85
C THR A 53 -8.85 6.40 10.29
N GLY A 54 -8.61 6.27 11.60
CA GLY A 54 -7.48 5.49 12.12
C GLY A 54 -7.64 3.98 11.89
N VAL A 55 -8.85 3.46 12.09
CA VAL A 55 -9.18 2.04 11.81
C VAL A 55 -9.06 1.75 10.31
N PHE A 56 -9.53 2.66 9.45
CA PHE A 56 -9.40 2.56 8.00
C PHE A 56 -7.94 2.54 7.56
N GLN A 57 -7.07 3.36 8.15
CA GLN A 57 -5.63 3.32 7.84
C GLN A 57 -4.98 2.00 8.26
N GLY A 58 -5.34 1.46 9.43
CA GLY A 58 -4.85 0.16 9.90
C GLY A 58 -5.33 -0.99 9.00
N LEU A 59 -6.61 -0.96 8.59
CA LEU A 59 -7.18 -1.94 7.68
C LEU A 59 -6.57 -1.83 6.28
N LEU A 60 -6.35 -0.61 5.78
CA LEU A 60 -5.61 -0.36 4.54
C LEU A 60 -4.21 -0.94 4.59
N LEU A 61 -3.45 -0.70 5.66
CA LEU A 61 -2.13 -1.28 5.84
C LEU A 61 -2.22 -2.81 5.82
N PHE A 62 -3.15 -3.41 6.56
CA PHE A 62 -3.31 -4.86 6.64
C PHE A 62 -3.69 -5.47 5.29
N THR A 63 -4.63 -4.87 4.56
CA THR A 63 -5.05 -5.32 3.23
C THR A 63 -3.93 -5.15 2.21
N LEU A 64 -3.23 -4.01 2.21
CA LEU A 64 -2.10 -3.77 1.31
C LEU A 64 -0.94 -4.71 1.61
N LEU A 65 -0.65 -4.99 2.88
CA LEU A 65 0.37 -5.97 3.28
C LEU A 65 -0.03 -7.40 2.88
N ALA A 66 -1.30 -7.76 3.01
CA ALA A 66 -1.82 -9.05 2.55
C ALA A 66 -1.73 -9.18 1.03
N CYS A 67 -2.12 -8.13 0.28
CA CYS A 67 -1.97 -8.08 -1.17
C CYS A 67 -0.50 -8.12 -1.60
N ASP A 68 0.38 -7.31 -0.98
CA ASP A 68 1.81 -7.31 -1.27
C ASP A 68 2.44 -8.67 -0.96
N THR A 69 2.09 -9.28 0.17
CA THR A 69 2.49 -10.64 0.53
C THR A 69 1.99 -11.65 -0.52
N LEU A 70 0.74 -11.58 -0.95
CA LEU A 70 0.20 -12.46 -1.99
C LEU A 70 0.89 -12.28 -3.35
N ILE A 71 1.21 -11.05 -3.73
CA ILE A 71 1.92 -10.74 -4.98
C ILE A 71 3.38 -11.20 -4.89
N ALA A 72 4.08 -10.88 -3.80
CA ALA A 72 5.45 -11.28 -3.54
C ALA A 72 5.60 -12.81 -3.42
N TYR A 73 4.61 -13.48 -2.83
CA TYR A 73 4.59 -14.94 -2.66
C TYR A 73 4.09 -15.68 -3.90
N ARG A 74 3.48 -15.01 -4.89
CA ARG A 74 2.83 -15.70 -6.03
C ARG A 74 3.05 -15.14 -7.44
N LEU A 75 3.96 -14.19 -7.70
CA LEU A 75 4.29 -13.82 -9.09
C LEU A 75 5.76 -13.44 -9.32
N ARG A 76 6.70 -14.19 -8.73
CA ARG A 76 7.87 -14.55 -9.53
C ARG A 76 7.46 -15.71 -10.45
N TRP A 77 6.84 -15.37 -11.59
CA TRP A 77 7.25 -16.05 -12.82
C TRP A 77 8.73 -15.73 -12.98
N ARG A 78 9.58 -16.41 -12.22
CA ARG A 78 10.98 -16.57 -12.53
C ARG A 78 10.92 -17.33 -13.83
N ARG A 79 10.88 -16.60 -14.96
CA ARG A 79 11.37 -17.14 -16.21
C ARG A 79 12.78 -17.60 -15.85
N VAL A 80 12.89 -18.90 -15.56
CA VAL A 80 14.17 -19.57 -15.57
C VAL A 80 14.71 -19.24 -16.95
N PRO A 81 15.84 -18.52 -17.07
CA PRO A 81 16.45 -18.36 -18.37
C PRO A 81 16.75 -19.77 -18.84
N ALA A 82 16.00 -20.24 -19.84
CA ALA A 82 16.39 -21.36 -20.65
C ALA A 82 17.58 -20.88 -21.49
N ALA A 83 18.77 -20.90 -20.91
CA ALA A 83 19.98 -21.14 -21.67
C ALA A 83 20.20 -22.65 -21.53
N VAL A 84 19.49 -23.45 -22.32
CA VAL A 84 19.99 -23.97 -23.60
C VAL A 84 21.41 -24.45 -23.42
N GLY A 85 21.53 -25.73 -23.06
CA GLY A 85 22.71 -26.48 -23.45
C GLY A 85 22.77 -26.46 -24.97
N ALA A 86 23.85 -25.93 -25.51
CA ALA A 86 24.28 -26.18 -26.86
C ALA A 86 25.80 -26.02 -26.87
N HIS A 87 26.46 -27.19 -26.82
CA HIS A 87 27.78 -27.52 -27.33
C HIS A 87 28.99 -26.65 -26.95
#